data_AF-A0A6I1NTE7-F1
#
_entry.id   AF-A0A6I1NTE7-F1
#
_cell.length_a   1.000
_cell.length_b   1.000
_cell.length_c   1.000
_cell.angle_alpha   90.00
_cell.angle_beta   90.00
_cell.angle_gamma   90.00
#
_symmetry.space_group_name_H-M   'P 1'
#
loop_
_entity.id
_entity.type
_entity.pdbx_description
1 polymer ?
#
loop_
_entity_poly.entity_id
_entity_poly.type
_entity_poly.pdbx_seq_one_letter_code
_entity_poly.pdbx_strand_id
1 'polypeptide(L)'
;MSSHVDSPAAHHAGSLTIFQGAALYIGAVLGTGVIALPSPAAEVAGPASLLALAALVVLSGPLAATFAALGARYPDAGGVSTYARRAFGPKAAAIVGWCFYFAVPAGAPAAAMFGGAYVAAVMGGGHTTVVVTAAALIATVSAANAFGVTVSGRMQLV
;
A
#
# COMPACT_ATOMS: atom_id res chain seq x y z
N MET A 1 -42.28 -13.76 31.16
CA MET A 1 -42.61 -13.83 29.72
C MET A 1 -42.23 -12.48 29.13
N SER A 2 -40.95 -12.12 29.06
CA SER A 2 -39.94 -12.60 28.12
C SER A 2 -40.37 -12.36 26.67
N SER A 3 -40.13 -11.15 26.19
CA SER A 3 -39.88 -10.94 24.77
C SER A 3 -38.76 -9.92 24.66
N HIS A 4 -37.56 -10.48 24.47
CA HIS A 4 -36.37 -9.81 24.02
C HIS A 4 -36.73 -8.83 22.91
N VAL A 5 -36.54 -7.53 23.16
CA VAL A 5 -36.36 -6.59 22.07
C VAL A 5 -34.93 -6.82 21.61
N ASP A 6 -34.80 -7.66 20.59
CA ASP A 6 -33.58 -7.82 19.83
C ASP A 6 -33.17 -6.43 19.33
N SER A 7 -32.07 -5.92 19.88
CA SER A 7 -31.35 -4.80 19.27
C SER A 7 -31.01 -5.24 17.83
N PRO A 8 -31.47 -4.53 16.78
CA PRO A 8 -31.04 -4.85 15.43
C PRO A 8 -29.52 -4.70 15.39
N ALA A 9 -28.83 -5.82 15.15
CA ALA A 9 -27.39 -5.87 14.96
C ALA A 9 -27.02 -4.92 13.81
N ALA A 10 -26.43 -3.78 14.18
CA ALA A 10 -25.90 -2.81 13.25
C ALA A 10 -24.83 -3.51 12.40
N HIS A 11 -25.16 -3.74 11.13
CA HIS A 11 -24.24 -4.25 10.12
C HIS A 11 -23.12 -3.21 9.90
N HIS A 12 -21.99 -3.37 10.60
CA HIS A 12 -20.78 -2.57 10.37
C HIS A 12 -20.02 -3.12 9.17
N ALA A 13 -20.55 -2.93 7.97
CA ALA A 13 -19.83 -3.20 6.74
C ALA A 13 -18.73 -2.14 6.55
N GLY A 14 -17.48 -2.47 6.95
CA GLY A 14 -16.28 -1.81 6.42
C GLY A 14 -15.59 -0.75 7.27
N SER A 15 -15.46 -0.92 8.60
CA SER A 15 -14.52 -0.11 9.39
C SER A 15 -13.25 -0.91 9.73
N LEU A 16 -12.08 -0.39 9.35
CA LEU A 16 -10.78 -0.90 9.79
C LEU A 16 -10.50 -0.35 11.19
N THR A 17 -10.16 -1.24 12.13
CA THR A 17 -9.62 -0.82 13.42
C THR A 17 -8.24 -0.17 13.22
N ILE A 18 -7.80 0.66 14.17
CA ILE A 18 -6.48 1.31 14.13
C ILE A 18 -5.37 0.27 13.98
N PHE A 19 -5.48 -0.87 14.68
CA PHE A 19 -4.51 -1.95 14.59
C PHE A 19 -4.52 -2.64 13.22
N GLN A 20 -5.70 -2.87 12.63
CA GLN A 20 -5.79 -3.43 11.27
C GLN A 20 -5.25 -2.45 10.23
N GLY A 21 -5.55 -1.16 10.34
CA GLY A 21 -4.99 -0.12 9.48
C GLY A 21 -3.48 -0.02 9.62
N ALA A 22 -2.96 0.00 10.84
CA ALA A 22 -1.52 0.02 11.11
C ALA A 22 -0.83 -1.24 10.56
N ALA A 23 -1.39 -2.43 10.79
CA ALA A 23 -0.85 -3.67 10.24
C ALA A 23 -0.84 -3.68 8.71
N LEU A 24 -1.89 -3.17 8.07
CA LEU A 24 -1.97 -3.05 6.61
C LEU A 24 -0.91 -2.06 6.07
N TYR A 25 -0.76 -0.90 6.71
CA TYR A 25 0.26 0.09 6.33
C TYR A 25 1.68 -0.43 6.55
N ILE A 26 1.95 -1.04 7.70
CA ILE A 26 3.24 -1.65 8.02
C ILE A 26 3.54 -2.75 6.99
N GLY A 27 2.58 -3.62 6.69
CA GLY A 27 2.73 -4.66 5.68
C GLY A 27 3.00 -4.11 4.28
N ALA A 28 2.28 -3.05 3.88
CA ALA A 28 2.49 -2.40 2.58
C ALA A 28 3.86 -1.71 2.46
N VAL A 29 4.32 -1.03 3.52
CA VAL A 29 5.60 -0.31 3.52
C VAL A 29 6.79 -1.27 3.67
N LEU A 30 6.71 -2.22 4.60
CA LEU A 30 7.78 -3.20 4.83
C LEU A 30 7.87 -4.21 3.68
N GLY A 31 6.74 -4.62 3.11
CA GLY A 31 6.65 -5.74 2.17
C GLY A 31 7.62 -5.62 0.99
N THR A 32 7.63 -4.47 0.31
CA THR A 32 8.57 -4.24 -0.80
C THR A 32 9.74 -3.38 -0.37
N GLY A 33 9.53 -2.36 0.47
CA GLY A 33 10.54 -1.35 0.75
C GLY A 33 11.77 -1.88 1.49
N VAL A 34 11.56 -2.64 2.58
CA VAL A 34 12.69 -3.12 3.41
C VAL A 34 13.47 -4.24 2.73
N ILE A 35 12.83 -5.01 1.84
CA ILE A 35 13.47 -6.11 1.12
C ILE A 35 14.19 -5.60 -0.15
N ALA A 36 13.60 -4.64 -0.85
CA ALA A 36 14.09 -4.18 -2.15
C ALA A 36 15.23 -3.16 -2.10
N LEU A 37 15.24 -2.29 -1.08
CA LEU A 37 16.14 -1.14 -1.02
C LEU A 37 17.58 -1.46 -0.56
N PRO A 38 17.85 -2.39 0.38
CA PRO A 38 19.19 -2.58 0.92
C PRO A 38 20.22 -3.10 -0.10
N SER A 39 19.81 -3.99 -1.01
CA SER A 39 20.71 -4.61 -1.99
C SER A 39 21.31 -3.59 -2.97
N PRO A 40 20.51 -2.81 -3.73
CA PRO A 40 21.06 -1.80 -4.63
C PRO A 40 21.73 -0.64 -3.87
N ALA A 41 21.25 -0.29 -2.67
CA ALA A 41 21.87 0.75 -1.86
C ALA A 41 23.26 0.34 -1.34
N ALA A 42 23.44 -0.94 -0.99
CA ALA A 42 24.74 -1.49 -0.60
C ALA A 42 25.72 -1.58 -1.78
N GLU A 43 25.24 -1.87 -3.00
CA GLU A 43 26.08 -1.89 -4.20
C GLU A 43 26.66 -0.50 -4.53
N VAL A 44 25.89 0.57 -4.29
CA VAL A 44 26.31 1.95 -4.60
C VAL A 44 27.07 2.61 -3.45
N ALA A 45 26.62 2.42 -2.20
CA ALA A 45 27.13 3.15 -1.04
C ALA A 45 27.96 2.30 -0.06
N GLY A 46 28.03 0.98 -0.24
CA GLY A 46 28.69 0.07 0.70
C GLY A 46 28.04 0.14 2.11
N PRO A 47 28.80 0.02 3.22
CA PRO A 47 28.26 0.05 4.58
C PRO A 47 27.55 1.37 4.94
N ALA A 48 27.77 2.45 4.17
CA ALA A 48 27.05 3.72 4.34
C ALA A 48 25.56 3.62 3.94
N SER A 49 25.13 2.54 3.27
CA SER A 49 23.72 2.26 3.01
C SER A 49 22.87 2.20 4.28
N LEU A 50 23.44 1.72 5.40
CA LEU A 50 22.73 1.70 6.69
C LEU A 50 22.52 3.10 7.25
N LEU A 51 23.50 4.00 7.06
CA LEU A 51 23.36 5.41 7.45
C LEU A 51 22.34 6.12 6.56
N ALA A 52 22.31 5.83 5.26
CA ALA A 52 21.28 6.35 4.36
C ALA A 52 19.88 5.89 4.77
N LEU A 53 19.73 4.61 5.13
CA LEU A 53 18.46 4.06 5.64
C LEU A 53 18.06 4.73 6.95
N ALA A 54 18.98 4.89 7.90
CA ALA A 54 18.73 5.55 9.18
C ALA A 54 18.33 7.02 8.98
N ALA A 55 19.03 7.75 8.11
CA ALA A 55 18.69 9.12 7.76
C ALA A 55 17.30 9.22 7.11
N LEU A 56 16.95 8.29 6.23
CA LEU A 56 15.63 8.22 5.60
C LEU A 56 14.53 7.98 6.65
N VAL A 57 14.75 7.07 7.60
CA VAL A 57 13.81 6.81 8.70
C VAL A 57 13.61 8.09 9.54
N VAL A 58 14.70 8.76 9.93
CA VAL A 58 14.62 10.01 10.71
C VAL A 58 13.87 11.08 9.94
N LEU A 59 14.17 11.26 8.64
CA LEU A 59 13.53 12.28 7.81
C LEU A 59 12.07 11.95 7.50
N SER A 60 11.68 10.68 7.51
CA SER A 60 10.29 10.24 7.34
C SER A 60 9.41 10.56 8.54
N GLY A 61 9.97 10.71 9.74
CA GLY A 61 9.24 11.01 10.98
C GLY A 61 8.43 12.32 10.90
N PRO A 62 9.05 13.46 10.55
CA PRO A 62 8.35 14.73 10.34
C PRO A 62 7.24 14.65 9.27
N LEU A 63 7.50 13.91 8.18
CA LEU A 63 6.52 13.70 7.12
C LEU A 63 5.31 12.91 7.63
N ALA A 64 5.55 11.81 8.35
CA ALA A 64 4.51 11.00 8.96
C ALA A 64 3.70 11.79 9.98
N ALA A 65 4.35 12.61 10.82
CA ALA A 65 3.70 13.50 11.77
C ALA A 65 2.79 14.52 11.07
N THR A 66 3.24 15.07 9.94
CA THR A 66 2.45 16.01 9.13
C THR A 66 1.19 15.34 8.57
N PHE A 67 1.32 14.13 8.00
CA PHE A 67 0.18 13.38 7.50
C PHE A 67 -0.76 12.93 8.62
N ALA A 68 -0.24 12.54 9.79
CA ALA A 68 -1.05 12.20 10.95
C ALA A 68 -1.87 13.41 11.45
N ALA A 69 -1.25 14.59 11.54
CA ALA A 69 -1.94 15.82 11.93
C ALA A 69 -3.00 16.24 10.90
N LEU A 70 -2.71 16.11 9.61
CA LEU A 70 -3.67 16.39 8.53
C LEU A 70 -4.82 15.39 8.52
N GLY A 71 -4.55 14.09 8.72
CA GLY A 71 -5.57 13.04 8.80
C GLY A 71 -6.49 13.20 10.00
N ALA A 72 -5.94 13.59 11.16
CA ALA A 72 -6.74 13.87 12.35
C ALA A 72 -7.62 15.13 12.20
N ARG A 73 -7.12 16.17 11.53
CA ARG A 73 -7.87 17.42 11.30
C ARG A 73 -8.88 17.31 10.17
N TYR A 74 -8.59 16.51 9.15
CA TYR A 74 -9.36 16.41 7.91
C TYR A 74 -9.60 14.95 7.51
N PRO A 75 -10.51 14.25 8.19
CA PRO A 75 -10.88 12.88 7.84
C PRO A 75 -11.68 12.88 6.54
N ASP A 76 -11.01 12.53 5.44
CA ASP A 76 -11.59 12.51 4.10
C ASP A 76 -11.06 11.30 3.31
N ALA A 77 -11.94 10.64 2.55
CA ALA A 77 -11.60 9.43 1.81
C ALA A 77 -10.62 9.67 0.63
N GLY A 78 -10.43 10.92 0.20
CA GLY A 78 -9.54 11.28 -0.92
C GLY A 78 -8.05 11.42 -0.56
N GLY A 79 -7.70 11.32 0.74
CA GLY A 79 -6.31 11.26 1.21
C GLY A 79 -5.44 12.43 0.75
N VAL A 80 -4.26 12.13 0.19
CA VAL A 80 -3.24 13.13 -0.22
C VAL A 80 -3.79 14.12 -1.26
N SER A 81 -4.64 13.64 -2.17
CA SER A 81 -5.25 14.50 -3.21
C SER A 81 -6.20 15.55 -2.61
N THR A 82 -6.87 15.21 -1.51
CA THR A 82 -7.72 16.15 -0.76
C THR A 82 -6.87 17.20 -0.03
N TYR A 83 -5.71 16.82 0.53
CA TYR A 83 -4.79 17.79 1.13
C TYR A 83 -4.23 18.76 0.10
N ALA A 84 -3.84 18.26 -1.09
CA ALA A 84 -3.40 19.10 -2.20
C ALA A 84 -4.52 20.05 -2.68
N ARG A 85 -5.78 19.58 -2.71
CA ARG A 85 -6.94 20.42 -3.04
C ARG A 85 -7.12 21.58 -2.07
N ARG A 86 -6.97 21.31 -0.78
CA ARG A 86 -7.14 22.33 0.27
C ARG A 86 -5.99 23.35 0.31
N ALA A 87 -4.77 22.92 0.02
CA ALA A 87 -3.59 23.79 0.05
C ALA A 87 -3.39 24.59 -1.25
N PHE A 88 -3.61 23.97 -2.42
CA PHE A 88 -3.21 24.52 -3.72
C PHE A 88 -4.37 24.61 -4.73
N GLY A 89 -5.58 24.21 -4.34
CA GLY A 89 -6.77 24.27 -5.18
C GLY A 89 -7.00 23.04 -6.07
N PRO A 90 -8.11 23.04 -6.85
CA PRO A 90 -8.58 21.85 -7.57
C PRO A 90 -7.67 21.40 -8.71
N LYS A 91 -6.94 22.31 -9.36
CA LYS A 91 -6.00 21.95 -10.45
C LYS A 91 -4.81 21.15 -9.93
N ALA A 92 -4.21 21.58 -8.82
CA ALA A 92 -3.11 20.86 -8.18
C ALA A 92 -3.56 19.49 -7.66
N ALA A 93 -4.76 19.41 -7.09
CA ALA A 93 -5.35 18.13 -6.68
C ALA A 93 -5.53 17.14 -7.83
N ALA A 94 -5.95 17.63 -9.00
CA ALA A 94 -6.09 16.79 -10.19
C ALA A 94 -4.73 16.25 -10.66
N ILE A 95 -3.70 17.11 -10.70
CA ILE A 95 -2.33 16.68 -11.07
C ILE A 95 -1.80 15.64 -10.08
N VAL A 96 -1.88 15.91 -8.77
CA VAL A 96 -1.43 14.96 -7.74
C VAL A 96 -2.23 13.66 -7.80
N GLY A 97 -3.54 13.74 -8.01
CA GLY A 97 -4.41 12.58 -8.19
C GLY A 97 -3.99 11.73 -9.39
N TRP A 98 -3.74 12.35 -10.55
CA TRP A 98 -3.24 11.65 -11.74
C TRP A 98 -1.85 11.06 -11.53
N CYS A 99 -0.93 11.79 -10.90
CA CYS A 99 0.39 11.27 -10.55
C CYS A 99 0.30 10.03 -9.65
N PHE A 100 -0.52 10.07 -8.60
CA PHE A 100 -0.75 8.90 -7.74
C PHE A 100 -1.42 7.75 -8.48
N TYR A 101 -2.41 8.05 -9.32
CA TYR A 101 -3.12 7.06 -10.12
C TYR A 101 -2.18 6.28 -11.05
N PHE A 102 -1.19 6.94 -11.65
CA PHE A 102 -0.19 6.27 -12.49
C PHE A 102 0.98 5.67 -11.70
N ALA A 103 1.38 6.29 -10.58
CA ALA A 103 2.48 5.82 -9.76
C ALA A 103 2.17 4.49 -9.04
N VAL A 104 0.94 4.31 -8.55
CA VAL A 104 0.55 3.11 -7.79
C VAL A 104 0.63 1.84 -8.66
N PRO A 105 0.02 1.77 -9.86
CA PRO A 105 0.16 0.62 -10.74
C PRO A 105 1.59 0.40 -11.22
N ALA A 106 2.37 1.47 -11.44
CA ALA A 106 3.77 1.34 -11.86
C ALA A 106 4.65 0.67 -10.79
N GLY A 107 4.31 0.82 -9.50
CA GLY A 107 5.01 0.16 -8.40
C GLY A 107 4.75 -1.35 -8.31
N ALA A 108 3.60 -1.83 -8.80
CA ALA A 108 3.21 -3.23 -8.65
C ALA A 108 4.12 -4.22 -9.43
N PRO A 109 4.50 -3.97 -10.69
CA PRO A 109 5.49 -4.80 -11.39
C PRO A 109 6.86 -4.80 -10.71
N ALA A 110 7.32 -3.63 -10.24
CA ALA A 110 8.60 -3.53 -9.53
C ALA A 110 8.59 -4.39 -8.25
N ALA A 111 7.51 -4.27 -7.45
CA ALA A 111 7.28 -5.10 -6.27
C ALA A 111 7.29 -6.60 -6.58
N ALA A 112 6.60 -7.03 -7.64
CA ALA A 112 6.53 -8.43 -8.05
C ALA A 112 7.89 -8.97 -8.49
N MET A 113 8.69 -8.15 -9.18
CA MET A 113 10.05 -8.51 -9.58
C MET A 113 10.97 -8.69 -8.37
N PHE A 114 10.86 -7.85 -7.34
CA PHE A 114 11.61 -8.04 -6.08
C PHE A 114 11.21 -9.34 -5.37
N GLY A 115 9.91 -9.64 -5.30
CA GLY A 115 9.43 -10.92 -4.76
C GLY A 115 9.97 -12.12 -5.55
N GLY A 116 9.97 -12.02 -6.88
CA GLY A 116 10.54 -13.04 -7.76
C GLY A 116 12.05 -13.22 -7.58
N ALA A 117 12.80 -12.13 -7.39
CA ALA A 117 14.24 -12.16 -7.13
C ALA A 117 14.56 -12.92 -5.83
N TYR A 118 13.74 -12.72 -4.79
CA TYR A 118 13.89 -13.43 -3.53
C TYR A 118 13.63 -14.93 -3.68
N VAL A 119 12.56 -15.32 -4.38
CA VAL A 119 12.25 -16.74 -4.64
C VAL A 119 13.34 -17.40 -5.47
N ALA A 120 13.86 -16.72 -6.48
CA ALA A 120 14.98 -17.23 -7.28
C ALA A 120 16.24 -17.43 -6.43
N ALA A 121 16.55 -16.51 -5.53
CA ALA A 121 17.71 -16.61 -4.64
C ALA A 121 17.61 -17.83 -3.69
N VAL A 122 16.42 -18.13 -3.17
CA VAL A 122 16.21 -19.28 -2.26
C VAL A 122 16.19 -20.61 -3.02
N MET A 123 15.60 -20.64 -4.22
CA MET A 123 15.46 -21.85 -5.03
C MET A 123 16.72 -22.16 -5.88
N GLY A 124 17.73 -21.29 -5.87
CA GLY A 124 18.90 -21.39 -6.77
C GLY A 124 18.54 -21.18 -8.24
N GLY A 125 17.45 -20.47 -8.52
CA GLY A 125 16.94 -20.22 -9.87
C GLY A 125 17.58 -19.00 -10.54
N GLY A 126 17.37 -18.86 -11.86
CA GLY A 126 17.86 -17.72 -12.67
C GLY A 126 16.80 -16.66 -12.97
N HIS A 127 17.04 -15.85 -14.01
CA HIS A 127 16.11 -14.80 -14.43
C HIS A 127 14.70 -15.34 -14.78
N THR A 128 14.61 -16.55 -15.33
CA THR A 128 13.34 -17.19 -15.66
C THR A 128 12.47 -17.43 -14.42
N THR A 129 13.04 -17.87 -13.30
CA THR A 129 12.29 -18.06 -12.05
C THR A 129 11.80 -16.74 -11.47
N VAL A 130 12.56 -15.65 -11.64
CA VAL A 130 12.13 -14.30 -11.24
C VAL A 130 10.89 -13.88 -12.01
N VAL A 131 10.95 -13.96 -13.34
CA VAL A 131 9.87 -13.51 -14.23
C VAL A 131 8.62 -14.35 -14.03
N VAL A 132 8.75 -15.68 -13.94
CA VAL A 132 7.62 -16.59 -13.70
C VAL A 132 6.96 -16.30 -12.35
N THR A 133 7.75 -16.13 -11.29
CA THR A 133 7.21 -15.81 -9.96
C THR A 133 6.55 -14.44 -9.94
N ALA A 134 7.17 -13.42 -10.55
CA ALA A 134 6.59 -12.08 -10.64
C ALA A 134 5.26 -12.09 -11.40
N ALA A 135 5.20 -12.79 -12.54
CA ALA A 135 3.98 -12.96 -13.32
C ALA A 135 2.89 -13.69 -12.51
N ALA A 136 3.25 -14.75 -11.78
CA ALA A 136 2.33 -15.49 -10.92
C ALA A 136 1.79 -14.63 -9.77
N LEU A 137 2.65 -13.81 -9.13
CA LEU A 137 2.24 -12.87 -8.08
C LEU A 137 1.25 -11.83 -8.62
N ILE A 138 1.56 -11.21 -9.77
CA ILE A 138 0.68 -10.23 -10.42
C ILE A 138 -0.66 -10.90 -10.76
N ALA A 139 -0.64 -12.06 -11.42
CA ALA A 139 -1.86 -12.77 -11.80
C ALA A 139 -2.71 -13.13 -10.58
N THR A 140 -2.09 -13.58 -9.48
CA THR A 140 -2.78 -13.91 -8.24
C THR A 140 -3.43 -12.69 -7.61
N VAL A 141 -2.70 -11.56 -7.51
CA VAL A 141 -3.23 -10.31 -6.95
C VAL A 141 -4.33 -9.75 -7.83
N SER A 142 -4.16 -9.74 -9.16
CA SER A 142 -5.17 -9.29 -10.10
C SER A 142 -6.43 -10.17 -10.04
N ALA A 143 -6.29 -11.48 -9.93
CA ALA A 143 -7.42 -12.39 -9.76
C ALA A 143 -8.15 -12.12 -8.43
N ALA A 144 -7.41 -12.05 -7.32
CA ALA A 144 -7.99 -11.73 -6.01
C ALA A 144 -8.71 -10.37 -6.01
N ASN A 145 -8.13 -9.36 -6.67
CA ASN A 145 -8.73 -8.05 -6.85
C ASN A 145 -10.03 -8.14 -7.68
N ALA A 146 -10.03 -8.87 -8.80
CA ALA A 146 -11.21 -9.07 -9.63
C ALA A 146 -12.34 -9.83 -8.90
N PHE A 147 -12.02 -10.85 -8.11
CA PHE A 147 -13.02 -11.57 -7.29
C PHE A 147 -13.60 -10.69 -6.18
N GLY A 148 -12.79 -9.87 -5.51
CA GLY A 148 -13.28 -8.92 -4.50
C GLY A 148 -14.18 -7.82 -5.07
N VAL A 149 -13.80 -7.27 -6.24
CA VAL A 149 -14.60 -6.23 -6.93
C VAL A 149 -15.89 -6.80 -7.50
N THR A 150 -15.89 -8.04 -8.02
CA THR A 150 -17.12 -8.67 -8.54
C THR A 150 -18.11 -9.06 -7.45
N VAL A 151 -17.65 -9.38 -6.23
CA VAL A 151 -18.55 -9.60 -5.08
C VAL A 151 -19.23 -8.30 -4.66
N SER A 152 -18.49 -7.17 -4.58
CA SER A 152 -19.09 -5.85 -4.30
C SER A 152 -19.97 -5.33 -5.44
N GLY A 153 -19.58 -5.55 -6.71
CA GLY A 153 -20.35 -5.09 -7.88
C GLY A 153 -21.65 -5.87 -8.11
N ARG A 154 -21.69 -7.16 -7.78
CA ARG A 154 -22.93 -7.97 -7.87
C ARG A 154 -23.95 -7.61 -6.79
N MET A 155 -23.50 -7.10 -5.64
CA MET A 155 -24.37 -6.61 -4.58
C MET A 155 -25.02 -5.26 -4.91
N GLN A 156 -24.45 -4.49 -5.84
CA GLN A 156 -24.99 -3.21 -6.33
C GLN A 156 -26.01 -3.35 -7.46
N LEU A 157 -26.26 -4.58 -7.95
CA LEU A 157 -27.17 -4.88 -9.04
C LEU A 157 -28.41 -5.68 -8.60
N VAL A 158 -28.65 -5.83 -7.29
CA VAL A 158 -29.85 -6.45 -6.70
C VAL A 158 -30.55 -5.45 -5.79
#